data_AF-A0A962ARS3-F1
#
_entry.id   AF-A0A962ARS3-F1
#
_cell.length_a   1.000
_cell.length_b   1.000
_cell.length_c   1.000
_cell.angle_alpha   90.00
_cell.angle_beta   90.00
_cell.angle_gamma   90.00
#
_symmetry.space_group_name_H-M   'P 1'
#
loop_
_entity.id
_entity.type
_entity.pdbx_description
1 polymer ?
#
loop_
_entity_poly.entity_id
_entity_poly.type
_entity_poly.pdbx_seq_one_letter_code
_entity_poly.pdbx_strand_id
1 'polypeptide(L)'
;MGSTFFQFGERRPEYDVPVLNERAVRAAAGILFVPALLTFAQALQNGNFQPTRIFVIAFLIDFTIRLFINPAFAPTLILGQWIVNGQQPEWVGAPQKRFAWGIGMALAVAMFFLMVIGHVIGPINMLVCGTCLLLLFFETSFGICIGCKIYNMLPGARAQLCPGGACEIPVNAPPAIDVRKGAVLAAFAMAMVAVITLLDRRPVRSMFYAEPKPGASAAEEAARCTPPAFARAIGHEQTWKRHNNCL
;
A
#
# COMPACT_ATOMS: atom_id res chain seq x y z
N MET A 1 -5.99 -35.20 10.65
CA MET A 1 -5.20 -33.98 10.89
C MET A 1 -6.09 -33.01 11.64
N GLY A 2 -5.81 -32.78 12.94
CA GLY A 2 -6.73 -32.08 13.83
C GLY A 2 -7.00 -30.65 13.38
N SER A 3 -8.27 -30.32 13.14
CA SER A 3 -8.78 -28.97 12.92
C SER A 3 -8.59 -28.13 14.17
N THR A 4 -7.37 -27.64 14.38
CA THR A 4 -7.10 -26.68 15.45
C THR A 4 -7.55 -25.31 14.94
N PHE A 5 -8.78 -24.94 15.28
CA PHE A 5 -9.35 -23.62 14.99
C PHE A 5 -8.46 -22.47 15.50
N PHE A 6 -7.65 -22.73 16.54
CA PHE A 6 -6.66 -21.82 17.09
C PHE A 6 -5.24 -22.33 16.81
N GLN A 7 -4.69 -21.97 15.66
CA GLN A 7 -3.32 -22.30 15.28
C GLN A 7 -2.68 -21.13 14.54
N PHE A 8 -1.46 -20.77 14.92
CA PHE A 8 -0.70 -19.72 14.25
C PHE A 8 0.40 -20.34 13.38
N GLY A 9 0.19 -20.30 12.06
CA GLY A 9 1.09 -20.93 11.08
C GLY A 9 0.82 -22.41 10.86
N GLU A 10 1.30 -22.92 9.74
CA GLU A 10 1.21 -24.33 9.36
C GLU A 10 2.35 -25.12 10.02
N ARG A 11 2.03 -26.28 10.62
CA ARG A 11 3.06 -27.20 11.12
C ARG A 11 3.39 -28.19 10.02
N ARG A 12 4.65 -28.19 9.60
CA ARG A 12 5.21 -29.12 8.62
C ARG A 12 6.26 -29.98 9.31
N PRO A 13 6.35 -31.27 9.01
CA PRO A 13 7.34 -32.15 9.64
C PRO A 13 8.77 -31.79 9.24
N GLU A 14 8.96 -31.03 8.15
CA GLU A 14 10.28 -30.58 7.68
C GLU A 14 10.87 -29.41 8.48
N TYR A 15 10.08 -28.73 9.32
CA TYR A 15 10.49 -27.50 10.01
C TYR A 15 10.24 -27.59 11.53
N ASP A 16 11.21 -27.11 12.32
CA ASP A 16 11.14 -27.11 13.79
C ASP A 16 10.12 -26.10 14.36
N VAL A 17 9.79 -25.08 13.56
CA VAL A 17 8.85 -24.01 13.93
C VAL A 17 7.64 -24.02 13.00
N PRO A 18 6.45 -23.56 13.46
CA PRO A 18 5.33 -23.31 12.55
C PRO A 18 5.75 -22.30 11.48
N VAL A 19 5.31 -22.54 10.25
CA VAL A 19 5.70 -21.75 9.08
C VAL A 19 4.51 -21.06 8.43
N LEU A 20 4.78 -20.01 7.69
CA LEU A 20 3.83 -19.31 6.83
C LEU A 20 4.41 -19.19 5.43
N ASN A 21 3.55 -19.20 4.41
CA ASN A 21 3.98 -18.92 3.04
C ASN A 21 4.22 -17.40 2.87
N GLU A 22 5.48 -17.00 2.77
CA GLU A 22 5.91 -15.60 2.65
C GLU A 22 5.29 -14.92 1.43
N ARG A 23 5.13 -15.63 0.31
CA ARG A 23 4.50 -15.07 -0.89
C ARG A 23 3.06 -14.67 -0.62
N ALA A 24 2.32 -15.49 0.11
CA ALA A 24 0.95 -15.19 0.49
C ALA A 24 0.88 -14.03 1.51
N VAL A 25 1.83 -13.98 2.46
CA VAL A 25 1.95 -12.87 3.41
C VAL A 25 2.22 -11.54 2.69
N ARG A 26 3.15 -11.53 1.73
CA ARG A 26 3.48 -10.34 0.93
C ARG A 26 2.32 -9.92 0.04
N ALA A 27 1.62 -10.88 -0.59
CA ALA A 27 0.41 -10.61 -1.36
C ALA A 27 -0.68 -9.97 -0.47
N ALA A 28 -0.91 -10.51 0.73
CA ALA A 28 -1.85 -9.92 1.69
C ALA A 28 -1.46 -8.51 2.13
N ALA A 29 -0.16 -8.25 2.34
CA ALA A 29 0.34 -6.91 2.63
C ALA A 29 0.05 -5.94 1.46
N GLY A 30 0.22 -6.38 0.21
CA GLY A 30 -0.14 -5.60 -0.98
C GLY A 30 -1.65 -5.31 -1.08
N ILE A 31 -2.48 -6.32 -0.82
CA ILE A 31 -3.96 -6.21 -0.83
C ILE A 31 -4.43 -5.19 0.21
N LEU A 32 -3.76 -5.10 1.36
CA LEU A 32 -4.06 -4.09 2.37
C LEU A 32 -3.47 -2.73 2.04
N PHE A 33 -2.27 -2.70 1.44
CA PHE A 33 -1.55 -1.47 1.10
C PHE A 33 -2.32 -0.59 0.11
N VAL A 34 -2.87 -1.17 -0.96
CA VAL A 34 -3.57 -0.40 -2.01
C VAL A 34 -4.77 0.39 -1.48
N PRO A 35 -5.79 -0.22 -0.85
CA PRO A 35 -6.93 0.51 -0.30
C PRO A 35 -6.51 1.45 0.84
N ALA A 36 -5.52 1.07 1.66
CA ALA A 36 -4.96 1.97 2.66
C ALA A 36 -4.38 3.24 2.03
N LEU A 37 -3.60 3.10 0.96
CA LEU A 37 -2.97 4.22 0.26
C LEU A 37 -4.03 5.11 -0.40
N LEU A 38 -5.03 4.50 -1.04
CA LEU A 38 -6.12 5.23 -1.71
C LEU A 38 -6.96 6.02 -0.70
N THR A 39 -7.38 5.39 0.39
CA THR A 39 -8.18 6.07 1.43
C THR A 39 -7.39 7.16 2.14
N PHE A 40 -6.09 6.95 2.38
CA PHE A 40 -5.19 7.96 2.90
C PHE A 40 -4.98 9.14 1.95
N ALA A 41 -4.78 8.88 0.65
CA ALA A 41 -4.66 9.93 -0.37
C ALA A 41 -5.96 10.76 -0.49
N GLN A 42 -7.12 10.10 -0.44
CA GLN A 42 -8.42 10.77 -0.42
C GLN A 42 -8.60 11.65 0.83
N ALA A 43 -8.16 11.15 1.99
CA ALA A 43 -8.19 11.93 3.23
C ALA A 43 -7.30 13.19 3.14
N LEU A 44 -6.13 13.10 2.52
CA LEU A 44 -5.22 14.24 2.34
C LEU A 44 -5.73 15.27 1.32
N GLN A 45 -6.27 14.81 0.17
CA GLN A 45 -6.66 15.71 -0.92
C GLN A 45 -8.05 16.32 -0.70
N ASN A 46 -9.00 15.51 -0.24
CA ASN A 46 -10.42 15.88 -0.18
C ASN A 46 -10.92 16.12 1.24
N GLY A 47 -10.09 15.88 2.27
CA GLY A 47 -10.52 15.96 3.68
C GLY A 47 -11.59 14.94 4.05
N ASN A 48 -11.82 13.92 3.22
CA ASN A 48 -12.86 12.92 3.44
C ASN A 48 -12.29 11.71 4.20
N PHE A 49 -12.57 11.63 5.50
CA PHE A 49 -12.08 10.57 6.37
C PHE A 49 -13.01 9.37 6.48
N GLN A 50 -14.22 9.41 5.89
CA GLN A 50 -15.18 8.30 5.95
C GLN A 50 -14.62 6.99 5.37
N PRO A 51 -14.00 6.98 4.17
CA PRO A 51 -13.40 5.77 3.62
C PRO A 51 -12.27 5.22 4.51
N THR A 52 -11.50 6.10 5.14
CA THR A 52 -10.41 5.71 6.04
C THR A 52 -10.94 5.02 7.30
N ARG A 53 -12.04 5.51 7.89
CA ARG A 53 -12.66 4.89 9.07
C ARG A 53 -13.15 3.47 8.78
N ILE A 54 -13.84 3.28 7.66
CA ILE A 54 -14.31 1.96 7.21
C ILE A 54 -13.13 1.02 7.02
N PHE A 55 -12.07 1.50 6.37
CA PHE A 55 -10.86 0.71 6.15
C PHE A 55 -10.18 0.31 7.46
N VAL A 56 -10.04 1.23 8.43
CA VAL A 56 -9.44 0.92 9.74
C VAL A 56 -10.21 -0.17 10.49
N ILE A 57 -11.54 -0.15 10.44
CA ILE A 57 -12.38 -1.20 11.04
C ILE A 57 -12.12 -2.54 10.37
N ALA A 58 -12.14 -2.59 9.03
CA ALA A 58 -11.88 -3.82 8.27
C ALA A 58 -10.46 -4.36 8.52
N PHE A 59 -9.46 -3.47 8.56
CA PHE A 59 -8.06 -3.80 8.86
C PHE A 59 -7.91 -4.40 10.27
N LEU A 60 -8.56 -3.80 11.25
CA LEU A 60 -8.53 -4.29 12.64
C LEU A 60 -9.16 -5.69 12.75
N ILE A 61 -10.29 -5.93 12.06
CA ILE A 61 -10.95 -7.25 12.02
C ILE A 61 -10.02 -8.29 11.38
N ASP A 62 -9.43 -7.97 10.22
CA ASP A 62 -8.49 -8.88 9.54
C ASP A 62 -7.30 -9.25 10.44
N PHE A 63 -6.65 -8.28 11.08
CA PHE A 63 -5.52 -8.53 11.98
C PHE A 63 -5.93 -9.28 13.25
N THR A 64 -7.13 -9.04 13.77
CA THR A 64 -7.66 -9.77 14.92
C THR A 64 -7.82 -11.25 14.60
N ILE A 65 -8.44 -11.57 13.46
CA ILE A 65 -8.59 -12.95 12.99
C ILE A 65 -7.21 -13.58 12.78
N ARG A 66 -6.31 -12.84 12.13
CA ARG A 66 -4.96 -13.29 11.79
C ARG A 66 -4.10 -13.63 13.01
N LEU A 67 -4.16 -12.83 14.09
CA LEU A 67 -3.32 -13.00 15.27
C LEU A 67 -3.91 -13.92 16.34
N PHE A 68 -5.22 -13.85 16.55
CA PHE A 68 -5.86 -14.52 17.69
C PHE A 68 -6.61 -15.79 17.32
N ILE A 69 -7.12 -15.91 16.09
CA ILE A 69 -7.86 -17.09 15.63
C ILE A 69 -6.93 -17.99 14.83
N ASN A 70 -6.74 -17.68 13.55
CA ASN A 70 -5.86 -18.43 12.67
C ASN A 70 -5.53 -17.58 11.43
N PRO A 71 -4.25 -17.44 11.05
CA PRO A 71 -3.86 -16.76 9.82
C PRO A 71 -4.56 -17.33 8.57
N ALA A 72 -4.90 -18.63 8.55
CA ALA A 72 -5.60 -19.26 7.45
C ALA A 72 -7.03 -18.73 7.22
N PHE A 73 -7.66 -18.11 8.22
CA PHE A 73 -9.01 -17.54 8.11
C PHE A 73 -8.99 -16.03 7.87
N ALA A 74 -7.84 -15.36 7.90
CA ALA A 74 -7.77 -13.94 7.66
C ALA A 74 -8.13 -13.63 6.19
N PRO A 75 -9.16 -12.79 5.91
CA PRO A 75 -9.67 -12.56 4.56
C PRO A 75 -8.58 -12.17 3.56
N THR A 76 -7.67 -11.30 3.96
CA THR A 76 -6.57 -10.83 3.10
C THR A 76 -5.53 -11.92 2.83
N LEU A 77 -5.31 -12.83 3.79
CA LEU A 77 -4.39 -13.96 3.63
C LEU A 77 -4.99 -15.04 2.75
N ILE A 78 -6.31 -15.30 2.85
CA ILE A 78 -7.05 -16.19 1.94
C ILE A 78 -6.90 -15.68 0.49
N LEU A 79 -7.17 -14.40 0.27
CA LEU A 79 -7.00 -13.79 -1.05
C LEU A 79 -5.54 -13.83 -1.52
N GLY A 80 -4.59 -13.55 -0.61
CA GLY A 80 -3.16 -13.65 -0.90
C GLY A 80 -2.74 -15.04 -1.34
N GLN A 81 -3.17 -16.08 -0.61
CA GLN A 81 -2.91 -17.49 -0.96
C GLN A 81 -3.52 -17.87 -2.30
N TRP A 82 -4.75 -17.43 -2.58
CA TRP A 82 -5.41 -17.68 -3.85
C TRP A 82 -4.65 -17.05 -5.02
N ILE A 83 -4.18 -15.81 -4.87
CA ILE A 83 -3.42 -15.09 -5.91
C ILE A 83 -2.06 -15.76 -6.19
N VAL A 84 -1.38 -16.29 -5.18
CA VAL A 84 -0.04 -16.90 -5.33
C VAL A 84 -0.05 -18.42 -5.43
N ASN A 85 -1.22 -19.04 -5.63
CA ASN A 85 -1.38 -20.50 -5.57
C ASN A 85 -0.52 -21.30 -6.57
N GLY A 86 -0.19 -20.71 -7.72
CA GLY A 86 0.65 -21.31 -8.75
C GLY A 86 2.15 -21.10 -8.56
N GLN A 87 2.58 -20.45 -7.47
CA GLN A 87 3.99 -20.18 -7.19
C GLN A 87 4.54 -21.19 -6.17
N GLN A 88 5.84 -21.50 -6.28
CA GLN A 88 6.51 -22.31 -5.27
C GLN A 88 6.45 -21.61 -3.91
N PRO A 89 5.86 -22.22 -2.87
CA PRO A 89 5.72 -21.59 -1.57
C PRO A 89 7.10 -21.35 -0.97
N GLU A 90 7.26 -20.19 -0.34
CA GLU A 90 8.47 -19.84 0.40
C GLU A 90 8.11 -19.84 1.89
N TRP A 91 8.69 -20.76 2.65
CA TRP A 91 8.34 -20.94 4.05
C TRP A 91 9.17 -20.05 4.95
N VAL A 92 8.51 -19.27 5.80
CA VAL A 92 9.15 -18.44 6.82
C VAL A 92 8.61 -18.76 8.20
N GLY A 93 9.44 -18.56 9.22
CA GLY A 93 9.04 -18.80 10.60
C GLY A 93 7.87 -17.92 11.03
N ALA A 94 6.84 -18.55 11.58
CA ALA A 94 5.67 -17.87 12.10
C ALA A 94 5.95 -17.05 13.38
N PRO A 95 6.83 -17.44 14.33
CA PRO A 95 7.06 -16.67 15.55
C PRO A 95 7.49 -15.22 15.31
N GLN A 96 8.44 -14.98 14.40
CA GLN A 96 8.89 -13.63 14.05
C GLN A 96 7.80 -12.80 13.34
N LYS A 97 6.96 -13.44 12.51
CA LYS A 97 5.83 -12.78 11.84
C LYS A 97 4.73 -12.42 12.83
N ARG A 98 4.50 -13.26 13.84
CA ARG A 98 3.56 -12.96 14.93
C ARG A 98 3.96 -11.69 15.68
N PHE A 99 5.24 -11.54 15.99
CA PHE A 99 5.76 -10.33 16.61
C PHE A 99 5.56 -9.10 15.72
N ALA A 100 5.93 -9.18 14.44
CA ALA A 100 5.75 -8.08 13.49
C ALA A 100 4.28 -7.68 13.33
N TRP A 101 3.37 -8.64 13.23
CA TRP A 101 1.94 -8.38 13.16
C TRP A 101 1.38 -7.83 14.47
N GLY A 102 1.96 -8.18 15.62
CA GLY A 102 1.64 -7.58 16.91
C GLY A 102 1.90 -6.07 16.94
N ILE A 103 3.00 -5.62 16.35
CA ILE A 103 3.27 -4.18 16.16
C ILE A 103 2.19 -3.56 15.26
N GLY A 104 1.84 -4.21 14.16
CA GLY A 104 0.76 -3.77 13.26
C GLY A 104 -0.59 -3.66 13.97
N MET A 105 -0.92 -4.63 14.83
CA MET A 105 -2.14 -4.62 15.64
C MET A 105 -2.16 -3.47 16.64
N ALA A 106 -1.05 -3.19 17.33
CA ALA A 106 -0.96 -2.05 18.24
C ALA A 106 -1.22 -0.72 17.53
N LEU A 107 -0.64 -0.54 16.33
CA LEU A 107 -0.88 0.64 15.50
C LEU A 107 -2.34 0.71 14.99
N ALA A 108 -2.93 -0.43 14.61
CA ALA A 108 -4.33 -0.50 14.18
C ALA A 108 -5.30 -0.13 15.29
N VAL A 109 -5.08 -0.65 16.50
CA VAL A 109 -5.86 -0.32 17.69
C VAL A 109 -5.74 1.16 18.01
N ALA A 110 -4.53 1.71 18.00
CA ALA A 110 -4.32 3.15 18.22
C ALA A 110 -5.10 4.00 17.20
N MET A 111 -5.06 3.64 15.92
CA MET A 111 -5.82 4.35 14.87
C MET A 111 -7.32 4.22 15.03
N PHE A 112 -7.81 3.02 15.38
CA PHE A 112 -9.22 2.81 15.65
C PHE A 112 -9.72 3.71 16.80
N PHE A 113 -8.99 3.74 17.92
CA PHE A 113 -9.34 4.62 19.03
C PHE A 113 -9.31 6.10 18.64
N LEU A 114 -8.29 6.56 17.90
CA LEU A 114 -8.16 7.97 17.53
C LEU A 114 -9.22 8.42 16.51
N MET A 115 -9.47 7.64 15.46
CA MET A 115 -10.34 8.04 14.34
C MET A 115 -11.81 7.64 14.50
N VAL A 116 -12.07 6.45 15.06
CA VAL A 116 -13.42 5.88 15.14
C VAL A 116 -14.11 6.29 16.44
N ILE A 117 -13.41 6.16 17.58
CA ILE A 117 -13.98 6.49 18.90
C ILE A 117 -13.78 7.98 19.22
N GLY A 118 -12.53 8.46 19.15
CA GLY A 118 -12.19 9.83 19.52
C GLY A 118 -12.62 10.87 18.49
N HIS A 119 -12.95 10.45 17.26
CA HIS A 119 -13.23 11.33 16.12
C HIS A 119 -12.18 12.44 15.92
N VAL A 120 -10.96 12.24 16.39
CA VAL A 120 -9.88 13.21 16.31
C VAL A 120 -9.20 13.06 14.96
N ILE A 121 -9.07 14.16 14.23
CA ILE A 121 -8.32 14.23 12.97
C ILE A 121 -7.15 15.17 13.21
N GLY A 122 -5.92 14.69 13.04
CA GLY A 122 -4.74 15.50 13.27
C GLY A 122 -3.45 14.89 12.74
N PRO A 123 -2.31 15.58 12.91
CA PRO A 123 -1.01 15.17 12.39
C PRO A 123 -0.55 13.80 12.92
N ILE A 124 -0.92 13.47 14.16
CA ILE A 124 -0.60 12.17 14.77
C ILE A 124 -1.19 11.02 13.95
N ASN A 125 -2.43 11.16 13.49
CA ASN A 125 -3.06 10.12 12.65
C ASN A 125 -2.32 9.99 11.32
N MET A 126 -1.92 11.11 10.71
CA MET A 126 -1.15 11.09 9.46
C MET A 126 0.19 10.39 9.63
N LEU A 127 0.89 10.63 10.75
CA LEU A 127 2.15 9.97 11.05
C LEU A 127 1.98 8.46 11.28
N VAL A 128 0.98 8.05 12.05
CA VAL A 128 0.73 6.63 12.31
C VAL A 128 0.29 5.91 11.04
N CYS A 129 -0.67 6.45 10.28
CA CYS A 129 -1.09 5.91 8.99
C CYS A 129 0.08 5.83 8.00
N GLY A 130 0.87 6.90 7.88
CA GLY A 130 2.04 6.94 7.02
C GLY A 130 3.09 5.90 7.42
N THR A 131 3.30 5.70 8.72
CA THR A 131 4.20 4.66 9.23
C THR A 131 3.67 3.26 8.88
N CYS A 132 2.39 2.98 9.10
CA CYS A 132 1.78 1.70 8.71
C CYS A 132 1.89 1.42 7.21
N LEU A 133 1.61 2.43 6.38
CA LEU A 133 1.72 2.35 4.92
C LEU A 133 3.17 2.06 4.50
N LEU A 134 4.13 2.72 5.14
CA LEU A 134 5.54 2.49 4.89
C LEU A 134 5.93 1.04 5.21
N LEU A 135 5.56 0.54 6.40
CA LEU A 135 5.84 -0.84 6.82
C LEU A 135 5.23 -1.87 5.84
N LEU A 136 3.97 -1.68 5.44
CA LEU A 136 3.30 -2.53 4.46
C LEU A 136 3.99 -2.47 3.10
N PHE A 137 4.40 -1.28 2.65
CA PHE A 137 5.11 -1.08 1.40
C PHE A 137 6.45 -1.82 1.34
N PHE A 138 7.22 -1.79 2.44
CA PHE A 138 8.48 -2.52 2.54
C PHE A 138 8.27 -4.04 2.49
N GLU A 139 7.23 -4.54 3.18
CA GLU A 139 6.91 -5.97 3.19
C GLU A 139 6.44 -6.45 1.81
N THR A 140 5.52 -5.72 1.17
CA THR A 140 4.99 -6.14 -0.15
C THR A 140 6.03 -5.97 -1.26
N SER A 141 6.61 -4.77 -1.42
CA SER A 141 7.43 -4.42 -2.58
C SER A 141 8.83 -5.00 -2.51
N PHE A 142 9.51 -4.86 -1.38
CA PHE A 142 10.90 -5.31 -1.22
C PHE A 142 11.02 -6.69 -0.58
N GLY A 143 9.95 -7.24 0.00
CA GLY A 143 10.02 -8.48 0.77
C GLY A 143 10.78 -8.31 2.10
N ILE A 144 10.89 -7.07 2.59
CA ILE A 144 11.63 -6.75 3.81
C ILE A 144 10.64 -6.51 4.95
N CYS A 145 10.59 -7.44 5.89
CA CYS A 145 9.80 -7.31 7.12
C CYS A 145 10.62 -6.57 8.20
N ILE A 146 10.40 -5.26 8.36
CA ILE A 146 11.09 -4.45 9.37
C ILE A 146 10.82 -4.96 10.80
N GLY A 147 9.58 -5.40 11.10
CA GLY A 147 9.25 -5.99 12.40
C GLY A 147 10.03 -7.27 12.69
N CYS A 148 10.25 -8.10 11.68
CA CYS A 148 11.06 -9.32 11.80
C CYS A 148 12.54 -8.99 12.01
N LYS A 149 13.03 -7.89 11.42
CA LYS A 149 14.40 -7.39 11.66
C LYS A 149 14.58 -6.92 13.10
N ILE A 150 13.60 -6.19 13.64
CA ILE A 150 13.59 -5.79 15.06
C ILE A 150 13.57 -7.02 15.97
N TYR A 151 12.76 -8.03 15.65
CA TYR A 151 12.72 -9.29 16.40
C TYR A 151 14.09 -9.96 16.49
N ASN A 152 14.84 -9.99 15.38
CA ASN A 152 16.17 -10.60 15.35
C ASN A 152 17.25 -9.79 16.09
N MET A 153 17.01 -8.51 16.37
CA MET A 153 17.91 -7.67 17.18
C MET A 153 17.69 -7.83 18.68
N LEU A 154 16.60 -8.48 19.10
CA LEU A 154 16.25 -8.63 20.51
C LEU A 154 17.07 -9.76 21.17
N PRO A 155 17.61 -9.56 22.39
CA PRO A 155 18.36 -10.59 23.10
C PRO A 155 17.52 -11.86 23.31
N GLY A 156 18.05 -13.02 22.92
CA GLY A 156 17.41 -14.33 23.09
C GLY A 156 16.41 -14.73 22.00
N ALA A 157 16.07 -13.82 21.08
CA ALA A 157 15.30 -14.15 19.88
C ALA A 157 16.24 -14.44 18.71
N ARG A 158 16.05 -15.57 18.02
CA ARG A 158 16.72 -15.86 16.75
C ARG A 158 15.67 -16.14 15.69
N ALA A 159 15.61 -15.30 14.67
CA ALA A 159 14.73 -15.55 13.54
C ALA A 159 15.25 -16.77 12.77
N GLN A 160 14.39 -17.78 12.61
CA GLN A 160 14.66 -18.98 11.82
C GLN A 160 13.82 -18.91 10.54
N LEU A 161 14.34 -19.37 9.40
CA LEU A 161 13.63 -19.32 8.12
C LEU A 161 13.20 -17.89 7.77
N CYS A 162 14.18 -17.03 7.48
CA CYS A 162 13.93 -15.64 7.13
C CYS A 162 13.57 -15.48 5.65
N PRO A 163 12.79 -14.45 5.27
CA PRO A 163 12.48 -14.18 3.87
C PRO A 163 13.76 -14.13 3.02
N GLY A 164 13.72 -14.78 1.86
CA GLY A 164 14.82 -14.90 0.92
C GLY A 164 16.03 -15.68 1.45
N GLY A 165 15.87 -16.49 2.50
CA GLY A 165 16.98 -17.19 3.14
C GLY A 165 17.96 -16.25 3.86
N ALA A 166 17.56 -14.99 4.14
CA ALA A 166 18.47 -13.95 4.63
C ALA A 166 19.20 -14.29 5.95
N CYS A 167 18.68 -15.23 6.74
CA CYS A 167 19.31 -15.67 7.99
C CYS A 167 20.29 -16.84 7.81
N GLU A 168 20.26 -17.53 6.67
CA GLU A 168 21.12 -18.68 6.33
C GLU A 168 22.26 -18.30 5.38
N ILE A 169 22.13 -17.17 4.66
CA ILE A 169 23.18 -16.66 3.76
C ILE A 169 24.37 -16.14 4.59
N PRO A 170 25.59 -16.71 4.44
CA PRO A 170 26.78 -16.12 5.03
C PRO A 170 26.98 -14.71 4.47
N VAL A 171 27.41 -13.77 5.33
CA VAL A 171 27.53 -12.31 5.07
C VAL A 171 28.63 -11.96 4.03
N ASN A 172 28.81 -12.77 2.98
CA ASN A 172 29.52 -12.35 1.78
C ASN A 172 28.58 -11.39 1.04
N ALA A 173 28.77 -10.10 1.33
CA ALA A 173 27.88 -9.00 0.96
C ALA A 173 27.47 -9.04 -0.53
N PRO A 174 26.25 -8.58 -0.86
CA PRO A 174 25.86 -8.36 -2.26
C PRO A 174 26.93 -7.51 -2.97
N PRO A 175 27.15 -7.72 -4.28
CA PRO A 175 28.17 -6.98 -5.00
C PRO A 175 27.91 -5.48 -4.85
N ALA A 176 28.87 -4.78 -4.24
CA ALA A 176 28.76 -3.34 -4.00
C ALA A 176 28.42 -2.59 -5.29
N ILE A 177 27.75 -1.44 -5.16
CA ILE A 177 27.50 -0.56 -6.30
C ILE A 177 28.86 -0.09 -6.82
N ASP A 178 29.30 -0.70 -7.92
CA ASP A 178 30.50 -0.28 -8.64
C ASP A 178 30.34 1.14 -9.18
N VAL A 179 31.44 1.86 -9.35
CA VAL A 179 31.51 3.25 -9.83
C VAL A 179 30.74 3.41 -11.14
N ARG A 180 30.78 2.41 -12.02
CA ARG A 180 30.02 2.40 -13.29
C ARG A 180 28.51 2.38 -13.08
N LYS A 181 28.03 1.54 -12.15
CA LYS A 181 26.59 1.47 -11.80
C LYS A 181 26.15 2.77 -11.13
N GLY A 182 26.98 3.34 -10.26
CA GLY A 182 26.76 4.66 -9.66
C GLY A 182 26.67 5.76 -10.72
N ALA A 183 27.57 5.77 -11.70
CA ALA A 183 27.56 6.72 -12.81
C ALA A 183 26.28 6.63 -13.65
N VAL A 184 25.79 5.42 -13.95
CA VAL A 184 24.52 5.22 -14.68
C VAL A 184 23.34 5.79 -13.88
N LEU A 185 23.27 5.54 -12.58
CA LEU A 185 22.21 6.09 -11.72
C LEU A 185 22.26 7.62 -11.67
N ALA A 186 23.46 8.20 -11.54
CA ALA A 186 23.65 9.65 -11.56
C ALA A 186 23.27 10.26 -12.92
N ALA A 187 23.69 9.64 -14.03
CA ALA A 187 23.33 10.08 -15.37
C ALA A 187 21.82 10.03 -15.61
N PHE A 188 21.15 8.96 -15.16
CA PHE A 188 19.70 8.86 -15.22
C PHE A 188 19.01 9.97 -14.41
N ALA A 189 19.45 10.21 -13.17
CA ALA A 189 18.91 11.27 -12.34
C ALA A 189 19.09 12.65 -12.98
N MET A 190 20.28 12.95 -13.52
CA MET A 190 20.55 14.19 -14.24
C MET A 190 19.70 14.33 -15.51
N ALA A 191 19.54 13.25 -16.27
CA ALA A 191 18.67 13.24 -17.45
C ALA A 191 17.21 13.50 -17.08
N MET A 192 16.71 12.93 -15.98
CA MET A 192 15.35 13.20 -15.50
C MET A 192 15.19 14.66 -15.05
N VAL A 193 16.19 15.25 -14.39
CA VAL A 193 16.18 16.69 -14.05
C VAL A 193 16.19 17.55 -15.32
N ALA A 194 16.98 17.20 -16.32
CA ALA A 194 16.97 17.87 -17.62
C ALA A 194 15.60 17.76 -18.30
N VAL A 195 14.99 16.57 -18.32
CA VAL A 195 13.63 16.38 -18.83
C VAL A 195 12.62 17.25 -18.07
N ILE A 196 12.64 17.29 -16.74
CA ILE A 196 11.72 18.12 -15.94
C ILE A 196 11.89 19.63 -16.25
N THR A 197 13.12 20.08 -16.51
CA THR A 197 13.40 21.49 -16.81
C THR A 197 13.09 21.87 -18.25
N LEU A 198 13.22 20.94 -19.19
CA LEU A 198 12.97 21.13 -20.63
C LEU A 198 11.54 20.78 -21.04
N LEU A 199 10.78 20.06 -20.20
CA LEU A 199 9.39 19.72 -20.45
C LEU A 199 8.56 21.00 -20.59
N ASP A 200 7.76 21.05 -21.66
CA ASP A 200 6.84 22.14 -21.91
C ASP A 200 5.85 22.24 -20.74
N ARG A 201 5.79 23.43 -20.12
CA ARG A 201 4.92 23.72 -18.98
C ARG A 201 3.50 24.10 -19.40
N ARG A 202 3.18 24.01 -20.70
CA ARG A 202 1.81 24.21 -21.18
C ARG A 202 0.85 23.26 -20.45
N PRO A 203 -0.34 23.75 -20.05
CA PRO A 203 -1.32 22.91 -19.40
C PRO A 203 -1.75 21.78 -20.34
N VAL A 204 -1.73 20.55 -19.82
CA VAL A 204 -2.28 19.39 -20.53
C VAL A 204 -3.79 19.60 -20.64
N ARG A 205 -4.27 19.89 -21.84
CA ARG A 205 -5.69 20.07 -22.15
C ARG A 205 -6.31 18.74 -22.51
N SER A 206 -7.59 18.54 -22.17
CA SER A 206 -8.31 17.35 -22.60
C SER A 206 -8.51 17.40 -24.12
N MET A 207 -8.65 16.23 -24.76
CA MET A 207 -8.98 16.14 -26.20
C MET A 207 -10.29 16.87 -26.54
N PHE A 208 -11.18 17.03 -25.55
CA PHE A 208 -12.46 17.72 -25.67
C PHE A 208 -12.43 19.14 -25.10
N TYR A 209 -11.25 19.72 -24.93
CA TYR A 209 -11.12 21.11 -24.49
C TYR A 209 -11.60 22.05 -25.59
N ALA A 210 -12.67 22.78 -25.31
CA ALA A 210 -13.20 23.83 -26.16
C ALA A 210 -12.47 25.14 -25.85
N GLU A 211 -11.51 25.52 -26.68
CA GLU A 211 -10.72 26.72 -26.48
C GLU A 211 -11.57 27.99 -26.65
N PRO A 212 -11.51 28.98 -25.73
CA PRO A 212 -12.20 30.25 -25.89
C PRO A 212 -11.71 30.97 -27.15
N LYS A 213 -12.63 31.45 -27.98
CA LYS A 213 -12.29 32.23 -29.17
C LYS A 213 -12.15 33.71 -28.77
N PRO A 214 -11.00 34.37 -28.99
CA PRO A 214 -10.83 35.78 -28.66
C PRO A 214 -11.85 36.64 -29.42
N GLY A 215 -12.58 37.50 -28.73
CA GLY A 215 -13.61 38.37 -29.35
C GLY A 215 -14.93 37.66 -29.66
N ALA A 216 -15.18 36.47 -29.14
CA ALA A 216 -16.46 35.78 -29.29
C ALA A 216 -17.62 36.57 -28.69
N SER A 217 -18.76 36.54 -29.38
CA SER A 217 -20.02 37.04 -28.87
C SER A 217 -20.54 36.18 -27.71
N ALA A 218 -21.42 36.75 -26.88
CA ALA A 218 -22.03 36.01 -25.77
C ALA A 218 -22.80 34.75 -26.23
N ALA A 219 -23.34 34.76 -27.46
CA ALA A 219 -24.03 33.61 -28.04
C ALA A 219 -23.05 32.49 -28.44
N GLU A 220 -21.89 32.84 -29.00
CA GLU A 220 -20.83 31.87 -29.32
C GLU A 220 -20.24 31.25 -28.05
N GLU A 221 -20.08 32.04 -26.99
CA GLU A 221 -19.58 31.54 -25.71
C GLU A 221 -20.60 30.63 -25.01
N ALA A 222 -21.90 30.94 -25.10
CA ALA A 222 -22.96 30.06 -24.62
C ALA A 222 -23.02 28.72 -25.38
N ALA A 223 -22.81 28.76 -26.70
CA ALA A 223 -22.70 27.56 -27.53
C ALA A 223 -21.46 26.73 -27.16
N ARG A 224 -20.30 27.38 -26.95
CA ARG A 224 -19.06 26.74 -26.48
C ARG A 224 -19.27 26.04 -25.14
N CYS A 225 -19.98 26.66 -24.21
CA CYS A 225 -20.21 26.15 -22.87
C CYS A 225 -21.39 25.17 -22.75
N THR A 226 -21.94 24.71 -23.88
CA THR A 226 -22.98 23.68 -23.91
C THR A 226 -22.34 22.29 -23.82
N PRO A 227 -22.60 21.50 -22.76
CA PRO A 227 -22.01 20.19 -22.61
C PRO A 227 -22.47 19.24 -23.72
N PRO A 228 -21.55 18.42 -24.29
CA PRO A 228 -21.90 17.43 -25.30
C PRO A 228 -22.83 16.36 -24.72
N ALA A 229 -23.57 15.68 -25.60
CA ALA A 229 -24.57 14.68 -25.20
C ALA A 229 -24.00 13.58 -24.28
N PHE A 230 -22.76 13.13 -24.51
CA PHE A 230 -22.13 12.12 -23.66
C PHE A 230 -21.91 12.62 -22.22
N ALA A 231 -21.53 13.89 -22.03
CA ALA A 231 -21.26 14.45 -20.70
C ALA A 231 -22.55 14.56 -19.87
N ARG A 232 -23.68 14.81 -20.55
CA ARG A 232 -25.02 14.77 -19.97
C ARG A 232 -25.45 13.34 -19.64
N ALA A 233 -25.23 12.40 -20.56
CA ALA A 233 -25.60 10.99 -20.38
C ALA A 233 -24.92 10.32 -19.18
N ILE A 234 -23.68 10.71 -18.86
CA ILE A 234 -22.93 10.20 -17.69
C ILE A 234 -23.09 11.06 -16.43
N GLY A 235 -23.89 12.13 -16.47
CA GLY A 235 -24.09 13.04 -15.32
C GLY A 235 -22.88 13.91 -14.94
N HIS A 236 -21.88 14.06 -15.82
CA HIS A 236 -20.64 14.81 -15.56
C HIS A 236 -20.64 16.23 -16.17
N GLU A 237 -21.81 16.83 -16.33
CA GLU A 237 -21.95 18.16 -16.96
C GLU A 237 -21.13 19.24 -16.25
N GLN A 238 -21.16 19.25 -14.92
CA GLN A 238 -20.44 20.22 -14.09
C GLN A 238 -18.92 20.03 -14.20
N THR A 239 -18.45 18.78 -14.23
CA THR A 239 -17.03 18.45 -14.42
C THR A 239 -16.55 18.90 -15.80
N TRP A 240 -17.36 18.67 -16.83
CA TRP A 240 -17.05 19.12 -18.18
C TRP A 240 -16.97 20.66 -18.24
N LYS A 241 -17.92 21.38 -17.64
CA LYS A 241 -17.89 22.85 -17.57
C LYS A 241 -16.66 23.35 -16.81
N ARG A 242 -16.28 22.71 -15.70
CA ARG A 242 -15.07 23.04 -14.94
C ARG A 242 -13.81 22.91 -15.79
N HIS A 243 -13.68 21.82 -16.54
CA HIS A 243 -12.49 21.57 -17.37
C HIS A 243 -12.41 22.49 -18.60
N ASN A 244 -13.52 23.09 -19.01
CA ASN A 244 -13.60 24.00 -20.16
C ASN A 244 -13.68 25.48 -19.76
N ASN A 245 -13.50 25.81 -18.48
CA ASN A 245 -13.66 27.17 -17.94
C ASN A 245 -15.03 27.78 -18.34
N CYS A 246 -16.09 27.00 -18.13
CA CYS A 246 -17.48 27.33 -18.43
C CYS A 246 -18.36 27.32 -17.16
N LEU A 247 -17.72 27.40 -15.99
CA LEU A 247 -18.34 27.51 -14.67
C LEU A 247 -18.34 28.97 -14.19
#